data_AF-A0A011TRW7-F1
#
_entry.id   AF-A0A011TRW7-F1
#
_cell.length_a   1.000
_cell.length_b   1.000
_cell.length_c   1.000
_cell.angle_alpha   90.00
_cell.angle_beta   90.00
_cell.angle_gamma   90.00
#
_symmetry.space_group_name_H-M   'P 1'
#
loop_
_entity.id
_entity.type
_entity.pdbx_description
1 polymer ?
#
loop_
_entity_poly.entity_id
_entity_poly.type
_entity_poly.pdbx_seq_one_letter_code
_entity_poly.pdbx_strand_id
1 'polypeptide(L)' 'MGFATPEQVEEFFDDVPEFERMLLRSGIRLVKYWFSTTDEEQQMRFMMRIHDPMKQWKLSPMDLRSRVRWEQ' A
#
# COMPACT_ATOMS: atom_id res chain seq x y z
N MET A 1 -11.90 -0.48 2.48
CA MET A 1 -11.87 0.63 3.45
C MET A 1 -12.85 1.74 3.08
N GLY A 2 -13.49 1.70 1.91
CA GLY A 2 -14.57 2.62 1.55
C GLY A 2 -14.13 4.05 1.28
N PHE A 3 -12.84 4.29 1.04
CA PHE A 3 -12.32 5.63 0.74
C PHE A 3 -12.59 6.08 -0.70
N ALA A 4 -12.93 5.14 -1.58
CA ALA A 4 -13.32 5.36 -2.96
C ALA A 4 -14.43 4.38 -3.32
N THR A 5 -15.28 4.76 -4.28
CA THR A 5 -16.29 3.87 -4.87
C THR A 5 -15.63 2.90 -5.86
N PRO A 6 -16.27 1.75 -6.18
CA PRO A 6 -15.74 0.83 -7.21
C PRO A 6 -15.48 1.54 -8.54
N GLU A 7 -16.36 2.44 -8.95
CA GLU A 7 -16.27 3.19 -10.20
C GLU A 7 -15.03 4.11 -10.20
N GLN A 8 -14.76 4.79 -9.08
CA GLN A 8 -13.56 5.62 -8.93
C GLN A 8 -12.26 4.80 -8.99
N VAL A 9 -12.30 3.56 -8.53
CA VAL A 9 -11.13 2.65 -8.58
C VAL A 9 -10.90 2.19 -10.02
N GLU A 10 -11.96 1.86 -10.76
CA GLU A 10 -11.86 1.51 -12.19
C GLU A 10 -11.33 2.68 -13.00
N GLU A 11 -11.89 3.87 -12.82
CA GLU A 11 -11.43 5.11 -13.49
C GLU A 11 -9.94 5.38 -13.18
N PHE A 12 -9.51 5.22 -11.93
CA PHE A 12 -8.10 5.35 -11.58
C PHE A 12 -7.20 4.37 -12.35
N PHE A 13 -7.63 3.13 -12.57
CA PHE A 13 -6.84 2.14 -13.30
C PHE A 13 -6.73 2.47 -14.80
N ASP A 14 -7.73 3.12 -15.37
CA ASP A 14 -7.70 3.59 -16.75
C ASP A 14 -6.85 4.86 -16.92
N ASP A 15 -6.89 5.77 -15.95
CA ASP A 15 -6.21 7.07 -16.01
C ASP A 15 -4.73 7.01 -15.61
N VAL A 16 -4.38 6.18 -14.62
CA VAL A 16 -3.01 6.13 -14.09
C VAL A 16 -1.95 5.85 -15.17
N PRO A 17 -2.14 4.96 -16.16
CA PRO A 17 -1.15 4.74 -17.21
C PRO A 17 -0.98 5.96 -18.11
N GLU A 18 -2.05 6.72 -18.41
CA GLU A 18 -1.94 7.94 -19.22
C GLU A 18 -1.17 9.03 -18.48
N PHE A 19 -1.44 9.20 -17.18
CA PHE A 19 -0.68 10.10 -16.34
C PHE A 19 0.81 9.75 -16.31
N GLU A 20 1.14 8.47 -16.13
CA GLU A 20 2.53 7.99 -16.18
C GLU A 20 3.18 8.27 -17.54
N ARG A 21 2.47 8.04 -18.65
CA ARG A 21 2.98 8.34 -20.00
C ARG A 21 3.26 9.83 -20.19
N MET A 22 2.43 10.71 -19.65
CA MET A 22 2.68 12.15 -19.68
C MET A 22 4.02 12.51 -19.00
N LEU A 23 4.31 11.92 -17.83
CA LEU A 23 5.57 12.12 -17.11
C LEU A 23 6.77 11.63 -17.95
N LEU A 24 6.67 10.46 -18.56
CA LEU A 24 7.72 9.91 -19.43
C LEU A 24 8.00 10.83 -20.62
N ARG A 25 6.95 11.37 -21.26
CA ARG A 25 7.08 12.33 -22.38
C ARG A 25 7.75 13.64 -21.96
N SER A 26 7.59 14.05 -20.71
CA SER A 26 8.30 15.19 -20.12
C SER A 26 9.77 14.90 -19.77
N GLY A 27 10.30 13.72 -20.11
CA GLY A 27 11.68 13.32 -19.83
C GLY A 27 11.91 12.79 -18.40
N ILE A 28 10.84 12.60 -17.61
CA ILE A 28 10.95 12.05 -16.26
C ILE A 28 11.10 10.53 -16.36
N ARG A 29 12.05 9.96 -15.61
CA ARG A 29 12.17 8.50 -15.46
C ARG A 29 11.36 8.05 -14.27
N LEU A 30 10.27 7.32 -14.53
CA LEU A 30 9.43 6.75 -13.49
C LEU A 30 9.85 5.30 -13.19
N VAL A 31 10.07 4.99 -11.91
CA VAL A 31 10.37 3.63 -11.43
C VAL A 31 9.35 3.28 -10.34
N LYS A 32 8.67 2.14 -10.49
CA LYS A 32 7.65 1.66 -9.55
C LYS A 32 8.16 0.42 -8.81
N TYR A 33 8.27 0.50 -7.49
CA TYR A 33 8.67 -0.62 -6.63
C TYR A 33 7.47 -1.16 -5.86
N TRP A 34 7.25 -2.47 -5.96
CA TRP A 34 6.30 -3.20 -5.14
C TRP A 34 7.06 -4.16 -4.23
N PHE A 35 7.10 -3.86 -2.93
CA PHE A 35 7.72 -4.73 -1.95
C PHE A 35 6.73 -5.80 -1.51
N SER A 36 6.86 -7.00 -2.06
CA SER A 36 6.10 -8.16 -1.63
C SER A 36 6.79 -8.85 -0.45
N THR A 37 6.02 -9.15 0.59
CA THR A 37 6.48 -9.91 1.77
C THR A 37 5.48 -11.01 2.05
N THR A 38 5.94 -12.13 2.61
CA THR A 38 5.04 -13.21 3.02
C THR A 38 4.22 -12.79 4.25
N ASP A 39 3.11 -13.48 4.49
CA ASP A 39 2.26 -13.24 5.65
C ASP A 39 3.02 -13.45 6.96
N GLU A 40 3.87 -14.48 7.03
CA GLU A 40 4.66 -14.78 8.23
C GLU A 40 5.64 -13.65 8.55
N GLU A 41 6.32 -13.10 7.53
CA GLU A 41 7.23 -11.98 7.70
C GLU A 41 6.48 -10.69 8.08
N GLN A 42 5.30 -10.46 7.49
CA GLN A 42 4.45 -9.33 7.85
C GLN A 42 4.00 -9.43 9.33
N GLN A 43 3.58 -10.62 9.75
CA GLN A 43 3.17 -10.90 11.12
C GLN A 43 4.32 -10.73 12.12
N MET A 44 5.49 -11.28 11.82
CA MET A 44 6.70 -11.10 12.63
C MET A 44 6.99 -9.60 12.85
N ARG A 45 6.96 -8.80 11.77
CA ARG A 45 7.17 -7.35 11.83
C ARG A 45 6.10 -6.63 12.63
N PHE A 46 4.86 -7.08 12.56
CA PHE A 46 3.75 -6.51 13.31
C PHE A 46 3.95 -6.73 14.81
N MET A 47 4.27 -7.96 15.23
CA MET A 47 4.56 -8.30 16.62
C MET A 47 5.77 -7.53 17.15
N MET A 48 6.84 -7.40 16.35
CA MET A 48 7.99 -6.57 16.72
C MET A 48 7.62 -5.11 16.98
N ARG A 49 6.69 -4.52 16.21
CA ARG A 49 6.24 -3.13 16.43
C ARG A 49 5.40 -2.97 17.69
N ILE A 50 4.64 -3.99 18.09
CA ILE A 50 3.84 -3.98 19.32
C ILE A 50 4.73 -4.01 20.56
N HIS A 51 5.74 -4.90 20.55
CA HIS A 51 6.58 -5.16 21.72
C HIS A 51 7.80 -4.23 21.85
N ASP A 52 8.17 -3.48 20.79
CA ASP A 52 9.27 -2.52 20.80
C ASP A 52 8.75 -1.08 20.99
N PRO A 53 8.92 -0.46 22.17
CA PRO A 53 8.45 0.91 22.45
C PRO A 53 8.95 1.96 21.45
N MET A 54 10.12 1.76 20.85
CA MET A 54 10.69 2.70 19.88
C MET A 54 10.06 2.60 18.49
N LYS A 55 9.30 1.53 18.22
CA LYS A 55 8.66 1.28 16.92
C LYS A 55 7.13 1.37 16.94
N GLN A 56 6.52 1.50 18.12
CA GLN A 56 5.06 1.56 18.30
C GLN A 56 4.39 2.67 17.50
N TRP A 57 5.04 3.81 17.30
CA TRP A 57 4.52 4.93 16.50
C TRP A 57 4.24 4.57 15.02
N LYS A 58 4.80 3.45 14.52
CA LYS A 58 4.57 2.92 13.17
C LYS A 58 3.30 2.07 13.05
N LEU A 59 2.53 1.93 14.14
CA LEU A 59 1.25 1.23 14.15
C LEU A 59 0.11 2.24 14.04
N SER A 60 -0.83 1.95 13.15
CA SER A 60 -2.04 2.72 12.97
C SER A 60 -3.28 1.81 13.01
N PRO A 61 -4.48 2.36 13.28
CA PRO A 61 -5.73 1.62 13.14
C PRO A 61 -6.00 1.11 11.72
N MET A 62 -5.27 1.62 10.71
CA MET A 62 -5.31 1.08 9.35
C MET A 62 -4.62 -0.28 9.29
N ASP A 63 -3.44 -0.44 9.90
CA ASP A 63 -2.63 -1.64 9.77
C ASP A 63 -3.37 -2.89 10.28
N LEU A 64 -4.12 -2.75 11.37
CA LEU A 64 -4.95 -3.83 11.91
C LEU A 64 -6.08 -4.21 10.94
N ARG A 65 -6.72 -3.22 10.31
CA ARG A 65 -7.80 -3.45 9.32
C ARG A 65 -7.29 -4.04 8.01
N SER A 66 -6.08 -3.64 7.59
CA SER A 66 -5.42 -4.20 6.40
C SER A 66 -5.10 -5.67 6.58
N ARG A 67 -4.68 -6.08 7.78
CA ARG A 67 -4.38 -7.48 8.08
C ARG A 67 -5.62 -8.38 8.04
N VAL A 68 -6.73 -7.96 8.64
CA VAL A 68 -8.00 -8.72 8.61
C VAL A 68 -8.49 -8.99 7.18
N ARG A 69 -8.11 -8.13 6.22
CA ARG A 69 -8.45 -8.27 4.79
C ARG A 69 -7.45 -9.10 4.00
N TRP A 70 -6.27 -9.38 4.55
CA TRP A 70 -5.27 -10.24 3.91
C TRP A 70 -5.59 -11.73 4.13
N GLU A 71 -6.17 -12.06 5.29
CA GLU A 71 -6.64 -13.42 5.61
C GLU A 71 -7.98 -13.80 4.93
N GLN A 72 -8.66 -12.84 4.27
CA GLN A 72 -9.88 -13.06 3.49
C GLN A 72 -9.58 -13.28 2.00
#